data_AF-A0A4Y9QMW3-F1
#
_entry.id   AF-A0A4Y9QMW3-F1
#
_cell.length_a   1.000
_cell.length_b   1.000
_cell.length_c   1.000
_cell.angle_alpha   90.00
_cell.angle_beta   90.00
_cell.angle_gamma   90.00
#
_symmetry.space_group_name_H-M   'P 1'
#
loop_
_entity.id
_entity.type
_entity.pdbx_description
1 polymer ?
#
loop_
_entity_poly.entity_id
_entity_poly.type
_entity_poly.pdbx_seq_one_letter_code
_entity_poly.pdbx_strand_id
1 'polypeptide(L)'
;MFPNRSDDSSTERTRSPLFTVVAILLATAVLTAGTTAAAAAQAAERTERVAEARTAAIGEVSHRVGVGAGSVDVSASRLSSALELATYELGLADTALSISAGKATDATRAALQTSTDAATELTAATTDVDAVLAAVYSLRELEKKTTGEVAAWQKAEDARIAAEAAAAAAAAAQAAADAAAAAEAEASVSWSDESSSDSWAEPAATADPAAAEPAASTPAPAGDAPANDDCGPCPGATLVPVVYDGVTYWGCP
;
A
#
# COMPACT_ATOMS: atom_id res chain seq x y z
N MET A 1 -66.02 -5.31 21.97
CA MET A 1 -64.89 -5.90 22.71
C MET A 1 -64.12 -6.74 21.71
N PHE A 2 -63.05 -6.19 21.14
CA PHE A 2 -62.20 -6.83 20.14
C PHE A 2 -61.05 -7.56 20.84
N PRO A 3 -60.63 -8.73 20.34
CA PRO A 3 -59.23 -9.12 20.40
C PRO A 3 -58.60 -9.08 18.99
N ASN A 4 -57.48 -8.38 18.94
CA ASN A 4 -56.53 -8.26 17.83
C ASN A 4 -56.10 -9.61 17.26
N ARG A 5 -56.04 -9.69 15.93
CA ARG A 5 -55.11 -10.56 15.21
C ARG A 5 -54.38 -9.70 14.20
N SER A 6 -53.20 -9.23 14.60
CA SER A 6 -52.20 -8.66 13.70
C SER A 6 -51.37 -9.84 13.21
N ASP A 7 -51.50 -10.18 11.93
CA ASP A 7 -50.55 -11.04 11.23
C ASP A 7 -49.26 -10.22 11.02
N ASP A 8 -48.35 -10.28 11.98
CA ASP A 8 -46.97 -9.85 11.81
C ASP A 8 -46.22 -10.98 11.09
N SER A 9 -46.28 -10.98 9.76
CA SER A 9 -45.34 -11.74 8.94
C SER A 9 -44.01 -10.98 8.90
N SER A 10 -43.23 -11.07 9.97
CA SER A 10 -41.83 -10.65 9.96
C SER A 10 -41.03 -11.61 9.08
N THR A 11 -40.98 -11.31 7.78
CA THR A 11 -39.90 -11.78 6.90
C THR A 11 -38.59 -11.21 7.43
N GLU A 12 -37.97 -11.93 8.37
CA GLU A 12 -36.54 -11.83 8.65
C GLU A 12 -35.80 -12.27 7.38
N ARG A 13 -35.58 -11.31 6.47
CA ARG A 13 -34.52 -11.42 5.47
C ARG A 13 -33.23 -11.52 6.24
N THR A 14 -32.77 -12.74 6.43
CA THR A 14 -31.40 -13.11 6.78
C THR A 14 -30.50 -12.40 5.75
N ARG A 15 -29.98 -11.23 6.12
CA ARG A 15 -29.04 -10.47 5.30
C ARG A 15 -27.73 -11.25 5.32
N SER A 16 -27.55 -12.08 4.31
CA SER A 16 -26.34 -12.85 4.07
C SER A 16 -25.11 -11.93 4.14
N PRO A 17 -24.08 -12.25 4.95
CA PRO A 17 -22.87 -11.43 5.09
C PRO A 17 -22.10 -11.29 3.76
N LEU A 18 -22.37 -12.16 2.78
CA LEU A 18 -21.77 -12.09 1.45
C LEU A 18 -22.23 -10.86 0.66
N PHE A 19 -23.47 -10.38 0.85
CA PHE A 19 -23.95 -9.17 0.17
C PHE A 19 -23.26 -7.90 0.69
N THR A 20 -22.92 -7.88 1.98
CA THR A 20 -22.25 -6.73 2.61
C THR A 20 -20.79 -6.63 2.13
N VAL A 21 -20.09 -7.76 1.98
CA VAL A 21 -18.70 -7.80 1.51
C VAL A 21 -18.59 -7.41 0.03
N VAL A 22 -19.53 -7.87 -0.81
CA VAL A 22 -19.56 -7.50 -2.24
C VAL A 22 -19.88 -6.01 -2.45
N ALA A 23 -20.75 -5.43 -1.61
CA ALA A 23 -21.05 -4.00 -1.66
C ALA A 23 -19.87 -3.11 -1.26
N ILE A 24 -19.05 -3.54 -0.29
CA ILE A 24 -17.85 -2.81 0.16
C ILE A 24 -16.74 -2.88 -0.90
N LEU A 25 -16.56 -4.02 -1.57
CA LEU A 25 -15.60 -4.19 -2.67
C LEU A 25 -15.97 -3.38 -3.92
N LEU A 26 -17.26 -3.29 -4.27
CA LEU A 26 -17.72 -2.44 -5.38
C LEU A 26 -17.58 -0.95 -5.07
N ALA A 27 -17.82 -0.53 -3.83
CA ALA A 27 -17.64 0.87 -3.43
C ALA A 27 -16.17 1.32 -3.49
N THR A 28 -15.23 0.46 -3.09
CA THR A 28 -13.78 0.76 -3.13
C THR A 28 -13.21 0.78 -4.56
N ALA A 29 -13.71 -0.06 -5.46
CA ALA A 29 -13.32 -0.03 -6.88
C ALA A 29 -13.84 1.22 -7.62
N VAL A 30 -15.03 1.71 -7.30
CA VAL A 30 -15.60 2.93 -7.91
C VAL A 30 -14.89 4.19 -7.39
N LEU A 31 -14.45 4.21 -6.12
CA LEU A 31 -13.69 5.31 -5.53
C LEU A 31 -12.27 5.46 -6.11
N THR A 32 -11.64 4.37 -6.55
CA THR A 32 -10.28 4.38 -7.10
C THR A 32 -10.23 4.67 -8.61
N ALA A 33 -11.25 4.30 -9.36
CA ALA A 33 -11.37 4.65 -10.78
C ALA A 33 -11.90 6.09 -11.01
N GLY A 34 -12.76 6.60 -10.13
CA GLY A 34 -13.37 7.93 -10.28
C GLY A 34 -12.42 9.11 -10.04
N THR A 35 -11.33 8.92 -9.28
CA THR A 35 -10.38 9.98 -8.93
C THR A 35 -9.39 10.32 -10.04
N THR A 36 -9.09 9.39 -10.94
CA THR A 36 -8.12 9.61 -12.03
C THR A 36 -8.74 10.31 -13.25
N ALA A 37 -10.03 10.11 -13.52
CA ALA A 37 -10.74 10.79 -14.60
C ALA A 37 -11.12 12.24 -14.26
N ALA A 38 -11.45 12.53 -12.99
CA ALA A 38 -11.79 13.88 -12.54
C ALA A 38 -10.57 14.83 -12.55
N ALA A 39 -9.36 14.32 -12.30
CA ALA A 39 -8.12 15.10 -12.34
C ALA A 39 -7.77 15.57 -13.77
N ALA A 40 -8.06 14.75 -14.80
CA ALA A 40 -7.81 15.09 -16.20
C ALA A 40 -8.77 16.16 -16.73
N ALA A 41 -10.04 16.15 -16.31
CA ALA A 41 -11.02 17.18 -16.67
C ALA A 41 -10.73 18.53 -15.99
N GLN A 42 -10.30 18.50 -14.72
CA GLN A 42 -9.91 19.72 -14.00
C GLN A 42 -8.62 20.35 -14.55
N ALA A 43 -7.71 19.56 -15.13
CA ALA A 43 -6.53 20.08 -15.81
C ALA A 43 -6.90 20.84 -17.11
N ALA A 44 -7.84 20.31 -17.90
CA ALA A 44 -8.31 20.96 -19.14
C ALA A 44 -9.08 22.27 -18.85
N GLU A 45 -10.00 22.26 -17.88
CA GLU A 45 -10.75 23.48 -17.50
C GLU A 45 -9.84 24.57 -16.92
N ARG A 46 -8.77 24.21 -16.20
CA ARG A 46 -7.77 25.18 -15.72
C ARG A 46 -6.99 25.80 -16.87
N THR A 47 -6.64 25.05 -17.90
CA THR A 47 -5.92 25.61 -19.06
C THR A 47 -6.77 26.60 -19.87
N GLU A 48 -8.06 26.33 -20.02
CA GLU A 48 -8.98 27.22 -20.75
C GLU A 48 -9.27 28.50 -19.96
N ARG A 49 -9.52 28.39 -18.65
CA ARG A 49 -9.70 29.56 -17.78
C ARG A 49 -8.44 30.43 -17.68
N VAL A 50 -7.26 29.83 -17.69
CA VAL A 50 -5.98 30.57 -17.72
C VAL A 50 -5.81 31.27 -19.08
N ALA A 51 -6.19 30.63 -20.18
CA ALA A 51 -6.14 31.26 -21.51
C ALA A 51 -7.12 32.45 -21.59
N GLU A 52 -8.37 32.29 -21.15
CA GLU A 52 -9.37 33.35 -21.10
C GLU A 52 -8.94 34.52 -20.20
N ALA A 53 -8.46 34.23 -18.99
CA ALA A 53 -7.94 35.22 -18.06
C ALA A 53 -6.75 35.99 -18.65
N ARG A 54 -5.88 35.31 -19.41
CA ARG A 54 -4.75 35.94 -20.09
C ARG A 54 -5.21 36.88 -21.19
N THR A 55 -6.20 36.50 -22.01
CA THR A 55 -6.79 37.37 -23.04
C THR A 55 -7.54 38.57 -22.44
N ALA A 56 -8.28 38.37 -21.35
CA ALA A 56 -8.97 39.45 -20.65
C ALA A 56 -7.99 40.46 -20.04
N ALA A 57 -6.91 39.97 -19.41
CA ALA A 57 -5.85 40.82 -18.86
C ALA A 57 -5.09 41.59 -19.95
N ILE A 58 -4.82 40.97 -21.11
CA ILE A 58 -4.21 41.66 -22.25
C ILE A 58 -5.15 42.74 -22.79
N GLY A 59 -6.45 42.46 -22.91
CA GLY A 59 -7.46 43.43 -23.32
C GLY A 59 -7.51 44.64 -22.40
N GLU A 60 -7.61 44.42 -21.09
CA GLU A 60 -7.73 45.48 -20.07
C GLU A 60 -6.47 46.36 -19.96
N VAL A 61 -5.29 45.81 -20.21
CA VAL A 61 -4.00 46.53 -20.14
C VAL A 61 -3.61 47.17 -21.48
N SER A 62 -4.13 46.66 -22.61
CA SER A 62 -3.76 47.14 -23.96
C SER A 62 -4.01 48.64 -24.18
N HIS A 63 -4.98 49.23 -23.47
CA HIS A 63 -5.35 50.64 -23.59
C HIS A 63 -4.56 51.57 -22.64
N ARG A 64 -3.76 51.01 -21.70
CA ARG A 64 -3.02 51.78 -20.69
C ARG A 64 -1.51 51.88 -20.94
N VAL A 65 -0.99 51.30 -22.02
CA VAL A 65 0.41 51.47 -22.42
C VAL A 65 0.58 52.80 -23.15
N GLY A 66 0.45 53.90 -22.40
CA GLY A 66 0.80 55.24 -22.86
C GLY A 66 2.32 55.38 -22.95
N VAL A 67 2.82 55.73 -24.14
CA VAL A 67 4.22 56.11 -24.36
C VAL A 67 4.47 57.46 -23.69
N GLY A 68 4.73 57.46 -22.39
CA GLY A 68 4.98 58.69 -21.64
C GLY A 68 5.29 58.44 -20.17
N ALA A 69 6.57 58.55 -19.83
CA ALA A 69 7.12 58.62 -18.47
C ALA A 69 7.05 57.33 -17.61
N GLY A 70 7.94 56.38 -17.90
CA GLY A 70 8.23 55.20 -17.07
C GLY A 70 8.36 53.96 -17.95
N SER A 71 9.56 53.66 -18.44
CA SER A 71 9.80 52.44 -19.21
C SER A 71 9.49 51.22 -18.34
N VAL A 72 8.44 50.46 -18.68
CA VAL A 72 8.23 49.12 -18.12
C VAL A 72 9.37 48.24 -18.61
N ASP A 73 10.23 47.79 -17.69
CA ASP A 73 11.31 46.87 -18.02
C ASP A 73 10.74 45.45 -18.18
N VAL A 74 10.40 45.12 -19.42
CA VAL A 74 9.87 43.82 -19.81
C VAL A 74 10.89 42.71 -19.54
N SER A 75 12.19 43.00 -19.63
CA SER A 75 13.26 42.03 -19.40
C SER A 75 13.37 41.67 -17.92
N ALA A 76 13.35 42.68 -17.05
CA ALA A 76 13.29 42.47 -15.60
C ALA A 76 12.02 41.70 -15.18
N SER A 77 10.88 42.01 -15.80
CA SER A 77 9.61 41.30 -15.54
C SER A 77 9.69 39.83 -15.94
N ARG A 78 10.28 39.52 -17.10
CA ARG A 78 10.48 38.13 -17.56
C ARG A 78 11.40 37.35 -16.65
N LEU A 79 12.50 37.97 -16.21
CA LEU A 79 13.44 37.34 -15.27
C LEU A 79 12.75 37.05 -13.93
N SER A 80 12.00 38.01 -13.39
CA SER A 80 11.21 37.81 -12.16
C SER A 80 10.26 36.62 -12.28
N SER A 81 9.49 36.53 -13.37
CA SER A 81 8.57 35.39 -13.58
C SER A 81 9.32 34.06 -13.75
N ALA A 82 10.48 34.06 -14.40
CA ALA A 82 11.30 32.84 -14.53
C ALA A 82 11.86 32.38 -13.18
N LEU A 83 12.30 33.30 -12.33
CA LEU A 83 12.79 32.99 -10.98
C LEU A 83 11.67 32.50 -10.05
N GLU A 84 10.47 33.09 -10.14
CA GLU A 84 9.29 32.59 -9.41
C GLU A 84 8.95 31.16 -9.82
N LEU A 85 8.96 30.88 -11.13
CA LEU A 85 8.76 29.53 -11.64
C LEU A 85 9.84 28.57 -11.12
N ALA A 86 11.11 28.96 -11.16
CA ALA A 86 12.19 28.12 -10.66
C ALA A 86 12.05 27.84 -9.16
N THR A 87 11.63 28.83 -8.37
CA THR A 87 11.39 28.66 -6.93
C THR A 87 10.26 27.66 -6.67
N TYR A 88 9.18 27.71 -7.44
CA TYR A 88 8.09 26.75 -7.35
C TYR A 88 8.55 25.32 -7.66
N GLU A 89 9.31 25.14 -8.74
CA GLU A 89 9.82 23.83 -9.17
C GLU A 89 10.87 23.26 -8.22
N LEU A 90 11.70 24.11 -7.60
CA LEU A 90 12.60 23.70 -6.51
C LEU A 90 11.81 23.13 -5.33
N GLY A 91 10.66 23.71 -4.97
CA GLY A 91 9.79 23.17 -3.93
C GLY A 91 9.17 21.81 -4.28
N LEU A 92 8.81 21.60 -5.56
CA LEU A 92 8.33 20.31 -6.05
C LEU A 92 9.45 19.26 -6.04
N ALA A 93 10.65 19.62 -6.46
CA ALA A 93 11.83 18.76 -6.43
C ALA A 93 12.18 18.32 -5.00
N ASP A 94 12.14 19.23 -4.03
CA ASP A 94 12.35 18.91 -2.60
C ASP A 94 11.29 17.94 -2.07
N THR A 95 10.02 18.18 -2.42
CA THR A 95 8.92 17.26 -2.08
C THR A 95 9.15 15.86 -2.68
N ALA A 96 9.58 15.78 -3.94
CA ALA A 96 9.90 14.52 -4.61
C ALA A 96 11.12 13.81 -3.97
N LEU A 97 12.14 14.55 -3.54
CA LEU A 97 13.29 14.00 -2.79
C LEU A 97 12.87 13.42 -1.44
N SER A 98 11.97 14.10 -0.72
CA SER A 98 11.44 13.62 0.56
C SER A 98 10.65 12.32 0.40
N ILE A 99 9.68 12.30 -0.51
CA ILE A 99 8.77 11.14 -0.70
C ILE A 99 9.50 9.93 -1.30
N SER A 100 10.57 10.14 -2.05
CA SER A 100 11.28 9.06 -2.75
C SER A 100 12.22 8.23 -1.88
N ALA A 101 12.34 8.54 -0.58
CA ALA A 101 13.28 7.87 0.31
C ALA A 101 12.91 6.38 0.44
N GLY A 102 13.85 5.50 0.07
CA GLY A 102 13.64 4.05 0.06
C GLY A 102 12.69 3.53 -1.02
N LYS A 103 12.25 4.39 -1.95
CA LYS A 103 11.28 4.03 -3.00
C LYS A 103 11.82 4.23 -4.41
N ALA A 104 12.57 5.32 -4.63
CA ALA A 104 13.29 5.55 -5.88
C ALA A 104 14.73 5.04 -5.79
N THR A 105 15.35 4.87 -6.96
CA THR A 105 16.77 4.47 -7.06
C THR A 105 17.70 5.58 -6.56
N ASP A 106 18.82 5.19 -5.95
CA ASP A 106 19.82 6.13 -5.44
C ASP A 106 20.38 7.03 -6.54
N ALA A 107 20.55 6.49 -7.76
CA ALA A 107 21.03 7.25 -8.91
C ALA A 107 20.06 8.36 -9.32
N THR A 108 18.74 8.06 -9.37
CA THR A 108 17.73 9.06 -9.71
C THR A 108 17.61 10.12 -8.61
N ARG A 109 17.65 9.72 -7.33
CA ARG A 109 17.69 10.66 -6.19
C ARG A 109 18.91 11.56 -6.22
N ALA A 110 20.10 11.01 -6.45
CA ALA A 110 21.34 11.79 -6.51
C ALA A 110 21.35 12.78 -7.68
N ALA A 111 20.80 12.38 -8.85
CA ALA A 111 20.65 13.27 -10.00
C ALA A 111 19.67 14.42 -9.71
N LEU A 112 18.52 14.13 -9.08
CA LEU A 112 17.56 15.16 -8.67
C LEU A 112 18.19 16.12 -7.66
N GLN A 113 18.86 15.62 -6.62
CA GLN A 113 19.56 16.45 -5.63
C GLN A 113 20.59 17.37 -6.30
N THR A 114 21.45 16.82 -7.15
CA THR A 114 22.48 17.58 -7.87
C THR A 114 21.85 18.68 -8.73
N SER A 115 20.74 18.39 -9.40
CA SER A 115 20.03 19.38 -10.22
C SER A 115 19.34 20.45 -9.37
N THR A 116 18.80 20.10 -8.20
CA THR A 116 18.21 21.04 -7.25
C THR A 116 19.26 22.00 -6.70
N ASP A 117 20.43 21.48 -6.31
CA ASP A 117 21.55 22.28 -5.81
C ASP A 117 22.04 23.25 -6.91
N ALA A 118 22.27 22.74 -8.13
CA ALA A 118 22.70 23.56 -9.26
C ALA A 118 21.67 24.64 -9.64
N ALA A 119 20.37 24.33 -9.61
CA ALA A 119 19.31 25.30 -9.89
C ALA A 119 19.18 26.35 -8.78
N THR A 120 19.42 25.98 -7.52
CA THR A 120 19.46 26.92 -6.38
C THR A 120 20.61 27.91 -6.53
N GLU A 121 21.81 27.43 -6.86
CA GLU A 121 22.96 28.30 -7.13
C GLU A 121 22.74 29.22 -8.33
N LEU A 122 22.17 28.69 -9.42
CA LEU A 122 21.88 29.45 -10.62
C LEU A 122 20.88 30.60 -10.33
N THR A 123 19.79 30.30 -9.66
CA THR A 123 18.72 31.28 -9.38
C THR A 123 19.14 32.39 -8.42
N ALA A 124 20.17 32.18 -7.61
CA ALA A 124 20.67 33.19 -6.68
C ALA A 124 21.43 34.35 -7.34
N ALA A 125 22.02 34.14 -8.52
CA ALA A 125 22.96 35.10 -9.12
C ALA A 125 22.73 35.42 -10.60
N THR A 126 21.88 34.67 -11.29
CA THR A 126 21.72 34.80 -12.74
C THR A 126 20.81 35.97 -13.17
N THR A 127 21.11 36.53 -14.33
CA THR A 127 20.21 37.40 -15.11
C THR A 127 19.77 36.77 -16.42
N ASP A 128 20.21 35.54 -16.69
CA ASP A 128 19.92 34.79 -17.90
C ASP A 128 18.63 33.98 -17.74
N VAL A 129 17.57 34.45 -18.39
CA VAL A 129 16.24 33.82 -18.38
C VAL A 129 16.26 32.43 -19.02
N ASP A 130 17.02 32.25 -20.11
CA ASP A 130 17.05 30.98 -20.83
C ASP A 130 17.75 29.91 -20.01
N ALA A 131 18.80 30.28 -19.27
CA ALA A 131 19.46 29.39 -18.31
C ALA A 131 18.51 28.95 -17.19
N VAL A 132 17.73 29.88 -16.62
CA VAL A 132 16.73 29.56 -15.57
C VAL A 132 15.67 28.60 -16.10
N LEU A 133 15.13 28.85 -17.30
CA LEU A 133 14.13 27.97 -17.89
C LEU A 133 14.69 26.59 -18.23
N ALA A 134 15.93 26.50 -18.71
CA ALA A 134 16.59 25.22 -18.95
C ALA A 134 16.73 24.40 -17.65
N ALA A 135 17.11 25.04 -16.54
CA ALA A 135 17.18 24.40 -15.23
C ALA A 135 15.79 23.90 -14.76
N VAL A 136 14.74 24.71 -14.94
CA VAL A 136 13.35 24.31 -14.66
C VAL A 136 12.94 23.06 -15.43
N TYR A 137 13.21 22.99 -16.73
CA TYR A 137 12.84 21.81 -17.52
C TYR A 137 13.64 20.57 -17.10
N SER A 138 14.92 20.74 -16.74
CA SER A 138 15.73 19.65 -16.19
C SER A 138 15.16 19.12 -14.86
N LEU A 139 14.76 20.01 -13.96
CA LEU A 139 14.12 19.64 -12.69
C LEU A 139 12.83 18.87 -12.91
N ARG A 140 11.95 19.33 -13.80
CA ARG A 140 10.68 18.66 -14.12
C ARG A 140 10.86 17.24 -14.65
N GLU A 141 11.83 17.04 -15.53
CA GLU A 141 12.11 15.70 -16.07
C GLU A 141 12.60 14.75 -14.97
N LEU A 142 13.49 15.23 -14.09
CA LEU A 142 14.00 14.44 -12.97
C LEU A 142 12.93 14.19 -11.89
N GLU A 143 12.08 15.18 -11.60
CA GLU A 143 10.93 15.04 -10.71
C GLU A 143 9.95 13.98 -11.24
N LYS A 144 9.58 14.07 -12.53
CA LYS A 144 8.69 13.11 -13.20
C LYS A 144 9.27 11.70 -13.16
N LYS A 145 10.58 11.55 -13.40
CA LYS A 145 11.26 10.27 -13.30
C LYS A 145 11.19 9.72 -11.87
N THR A 146 11.53 10.55 -10.88
CA THR A 146 11.54 10.19 -9.46
C THR A 146 10.16 9.77 -8.96
N THR A 147 9.14 10.57 -9.27
CA THR A 147 7.74 10.28 -8.90
C THR A 147 7.20 9.05 -9.63
N GLY A 148 7.61 8.80 -10.87
CA GLY A 148 7.33 7.57 -11.60
C GLY A 148 7.91 6.33 -10.92
N GLU A 149 9.14 6.39 -10.43
CA GLU A 149 9.77 5.30 -9.66
C GLU A 149 9.02 5.06 -8.34
N VAL A 150 8.63 6.11 -7.63
CA VAL A 150 7.82 6.01 -6.41
C VAL A 150 6.47 5.34 -6.68
N ALA A 151 5.78 5.72 -7.77
CA ALA A 151 4.51 5.13 -8.14
C ALA A 151 4.65 3.64 -8.52
N ALA A 152 5.73 3.28 -9.21
CA ALA A 152 6.03 1.88 -9.54
C ALA A 152 6.30 1.05 -8.27
N TRP A 153 7.05 1.61 -7.32
CA TRP A 153 7.29 0.99 -6.02
C TRP A 153 5.98 0.77 -5.26
N GLN A 154 5.10 1.79 -5.18
CA GLN A 154 3.82 1.68 -4.49
C GLN A 154 2.94 0.59 -5.10
N LYS A 155 2.89 0.50 -6.43
CA LYS A 155 2.14 -0.54 -7.13
C LYS A 155 2.67 -1.94 -6.82
N ALA A 156 3.98 -2.10 -6.72
CA ALA A 156 4.60 -3.39 -6.36
C ALA A 156 4.27 -3.76 -4.91
N GLU A 157 4.29 -2.79 -4.00
CA GLU A 157 3.98 -2.99 -2.59
C GLU A 157 2.51 -3.33 -2.36
N ASP A 158 1.59 -2.62 -3.02
CA ASP A 158 0.17 -2.94 -2.97
C ASP A 158 -0.12 -4.36 -3.48
N ALA A 159 0.59 -4.80 -4.53
CA ALA A 159 0.49 -6.16 -5.04
C ALA A 159 1.02 -7.20 -4.05
N ARG A 160 2.12 -6.91 -3.34
CA ARG A 160 2.66 -7.78 -2.27
C ARG A 160 1.63 -7.95 -1.15
N ILE A 161 1.06 -6.85 -0.67
CA ILE A 161 0.04 -6.85 0.39
C ILE A 161 -1.20 -7.64 -0.06
N ALA A 162 -1.64 -7.46 -1.31
CA ALA A 162 -2.78 -8.21 -1.87
C ALA A 162 -2.50 -9.72 -1.95
N ALA A 163 -1.29 -10.12 -2.33
CA ALA A 163 -0.90 -11.52 -2.37
C ALA A 163 -0.85 -12.15 -0.97
N GLU A 164 -0.32 -11.42 0.02
CA GLU A 164 -0.29 -11.87 1.43
C GLU A 164 -1.70 -12.02 2.01
N ALA A 165 -2.59 -11.06 1.72
CA ALA A 165 -3.99 -11.15 2.13
C ALA A 165 -4.70 -12.36 1.49
N ALA A 166 -4.43 -12.66 0.22
CA ALA A 166 -4.99 -13.82 -0.46
C ALA A 166 -4.47 -15.15 0.12
N ALA A 167 -3.18 -15.22 0.46
CA ALA A 167 -2.58 -16.39 1.11
C ALA A 167 -3.17 -16.62 2.50
N ALA A 168 -3.34 -15.56 3.30
CA ALA A 168 -3.98 -15.64 4.61
C ALA A 168 -5.44 -16.10 4.52
N ALA A 169 -6.20 -15.62 3.52
CA ALA A 169 -7.57 -16.05 3.29
C ALA A 169 -7.66 -17.54 2.89
N ALA A 170 -6.72 -18.02 2.07
CA ALA A 170 -6.65 -19.43 1.68
C ALA A 170 -6.31 -20.33 2.89
N ALA A 171 -5.36 -19.92 3.74
CA ALA A 171 -5.03 -20.63 4.97
C ALA A 171 -6.21 -20.69 5.95
N ALA A 172 -6.96 -19.59 6.11
CA ALA A 172 -8.16 -19.56 6.94
C ALA A 172 -9.27 -20.48 6.40
N ALA A 173 -9.47 -20.53 5.08
CA ALA A 173 -10.43 -21.42 4.45
C ALA A 173 -10.04 -22.90 4.63
N GLN A 174 -8.75 -23.23 4.51
CA GLN A 174 -8.26 -24.59 4.76
C GLN A 174 -8.47 -25.00 6.22
N ALA A 175 -8.12 -24.14 7.18
CA ALA A 175 -8.34 -24.41 8.60
C ALA A 175 -9.83 -24.63 8.94
N ALA A 176 -10.74 -23.88 8.30
CA ALA A 176 -12.18 -24.10 8.45
C ALA A 176 -12.64 -25.44 7.84
N ALA A 177 -12.08 -25.85 6.71
CA ALA A 177 -12.37 -27.15 6.10
C ALA A 177 -11.84 -28.32 6.97
N ASP A 178 -10.63 -28.19 7.50
CA ASP A 178 -10.03 -29.19 8.38
C ASP A 178 -10.83 -29.35 9.69
N ALA A 179 -11.31 -28.24 10.26
CA ALA A 179 -12.18 -28.26 11.44
C ALA A 179 -13.55 -28.92 11.15
N ALA A 180 -14.14 -28.68 9.97
CA ALA A 180 -15.38 -29.34 9.57
C ALA A 180 -15.18 -30.85 9.38
N ALA A 181 -14.09 -31.26 8.74
CA ALA A 181 -13.76 -32.68 8.56
C ALA A 181 -13.52 -33.40 9.90
N ALA A 182 -12.84 -32.75 10.86
CA ALA A 182 -12.67 -33.28 12.21
C ALA A 182 -14.02 -33.47 12.94
N ALA A 183 -14.94 -32.49 12.83
CA ALA A 183 -16.27 -32.59 13.43
C ALA A 183 -17.11 -33.73 12.84
N GLU A 184 -17.02 -33.98 11.53
CA GLU A 184 -17.71 -35.12 10.87
C GLU A 184 -17.13 -36.47 11.33
N ALA A 185 -15.82 -36.56 11.51
CA ALA A 185 -15.17 -37.76 12.03
C ALA A 185 -15.64 -38.09 13.45
N GLU A 186 -15.71 -37.11 14.36
CA GLU A 186 -16.21 -37.32 15.73
C GLU A 186 -17.70 -37.69 15.76
N ALA A 187 -18.53 -37.11 14.89
CA ALA A 187 -19.94 -37.46 14.79
C ALA A 187 -20.17 -38.91 14.31
N SER A 188 -19.29 -39.45 13.44
CA SER A 188 -19.39 -40.81 12.92
C SER A 188 -19.04 -41.91 13.95
N VAL A 189 -18.21 -41.59 14.96
CA VAL A 189 -17.86 -42.51 16.05
C VAL A 189 -19.02 -42.63 17.05
N SER A 190 -19.76 -41.55 17.30
CA SER A 190 -20.87 -41.51 18.28
C SER A 190 -22.07 -42.41 17.92
N TRP A 191 -22.22 -42.84 16.67
CA TRP A 191 -23.36 -43.68 16.23
C TRP A 191 -23.02 -45.18 16.13
N SER A 192 -21.75 -45.56 16.35
CA SER A 192 -21.30 -46.95 16.19
C SER A 192 -21.20 -47.74 17.51
N ASP A 193 -21.46 -47.13 18.66
CA ASP A 193 -21.31 -47.75 19.99
C ASP A 193 -22.61 -48.26 20.64
N GLU A 194 -23.75 -48.23 19.94
CA GLU A 194 -25.06 -48.63 20.51
C GLU A 194 -25.64 -49.95 19.94
N SER A 195 -24.80 -50.92 19.57
CA SER A 195 -25.28 -52.31 19.39
C SER A 195 -24.15 -53.34 19.41
N SER A 196 -23.77 -53.81 20.60
CA SER A 196 -23.79 -55.25 20.91
C SER A 196 -23.48 -55.49 22.38
N SER A 197 -24.49 -56.06 23.05
CA SER A 197 -24.44 -56.61 24.38
C SER A 197 -23.52 -57.83 24.45
N ASP A 198 -22.88 -58.00 25.61
CA ASP A 198 -22.37 -59.26 26.17
C ASP A 198 -21.46 -60.14 25.28
N SER A 199 -20.15 -60.06 25.54
CA SER A 199 -19.43 -61.25 25.98
C SER A 199 -18.10 -60.86 26.62
N TRP A 200 -17.91 -61.33 27.85
CA TRP A 200 -16.59 -61.45 28.45
C TRP A 200 -15.71 -62.33 27.57
N ALA A 201 -14.75 -61.71 26.91
CA ALA A 201 -13.59 -62.38 26.34
C ALA A 201 -12.34 -61.62 26.79
N GLU A 202 -11.48 -62.31 27.53
CA GLU A 202 -10.15 -61.82 27.91
C GLU A 202 -9.37 -61.36 26.67
N PRO A 203 -8.68 -60.21 26.69
CA PRO A 203 -7.82 -59.84 25.58
C PRO A 203 -6.52 -60.64 25.66
N ALA A 204 -6.40 -61.64 24.79
CA ALA A 204 -5.11 -62.14 24.34
C ALA A 204 -4.36 -61.01 23.62
N ALA A 205 -3.12 -60.79 24.04
CA ALA A 205 -2.20 -59.84 23.46
C ALA A 205 -2.07 -60.04 21.94
N THR A 206 -2.47 -59.04 21.17
CA THR A 206 -2.17 -58.95 19.75
C THR A 206 -1.66 -57.54 19.45
N ALA A 207 -0.55 -57.49 18.73
CA ALA A 207 0.39 -56.39 18.66
C ALA A 207 -0.20 -55.08 18.09
N ASP A 208 0.11 -53.99 18.79
CA ASP A 208 0.14 -52.63 18.28
C ASP A 208 0.94 -52.55 16.97
N PRO A 209 0.43 -51.97 15.87
CA PRO A 209 1.32 -51.38 14.88
C PRO A 209 2.00 -50.19 15.55
N ALA A 210 3.28 -50.34 15.88
CA ALA A 210 4.12 -49.28 16.38
C ALA A 210 3.92 -48.03 15.51
N ALA A 211 3.35 -46.99 16.12
CA ALA A 211 3.43 -45.63 15.62
C ALA A 211 4.89 -45.36 15.24
N ALA A 212 5.10 -44.84 14.03
CA ALA A 212 6.40 -44.35 13.63
C ALA A 212 6.91 -43.43 14.74
N GLU A 213 8.02 -43.81 15.37
CA GLU A 213 8.71 -42.98 16.34
C GLU A 213 8.89 -41.59 15.73
N PRO A 214 8.59 -40.50 16.46
CA PRO A 214 9.02 -39.18 16.02
C PRO A 214 10.53 -39.27 15.80
N ALA A 215 10.98 -38.90 14.60
CA ALA A 215 12.38 -38.89 14.24
C ALA A 215 13.17 -38.28 15.40
N ALA A 216 14.14 -39.03 15.91
CA ALA A 216 14.97 -38.64 17.04
C ALA A 216 15.38 -37.17 16.89
N SER A 217 14.95 -36.34 17.84
CA SER A 217 15.30 -34.94 17.89
C SER A 217 16.81 -34.81 17.73
N THR A 218 17.22 -34.26 16.58
CA THR A 218 18.59 -33.84 16.33
C THR A 218 19.04 -32.97 17.51
N PRO A 219 20.29 -33.08 17.99
CA PRO A 219 20.72 -32.41 19.21
C PRO A 219 20.34 -30.93 19.20
N ALA A 220 19.78 -30.46 20.32
CA ALA A 220 19.60 -29.03 20.55
C ALA A 220 20.92 -28.30 20.21
N PRO A 221 20.86 -27.11 19.59
CA PRO A 221 22.06 -26.34 19.31
C PRO A 221 22.87 -26.21 20.61
N ALA A 222 24.15 -26.56 20.55
CA ALA A 222 25.06 -26.48 21.69
C ALA A 222 25.37 -25.00 21.99
N GLY A 223 24.44 -24.33 22.66
CA GLY A 223 24.56 -22.93 23.05
C GLY A 223 23.27 -22.44 23.69
N ASP A 224 23.41 -21.61 24.71
CA ASP A 224 22.27 -20.92 25.32
C ASP A 224 21.54 -20.08 24.26
N ALA A 225 20.21 -20.02 24.35
CA ALA A 225 19.39 -19.20 23.46
C ALA A 225 19.89 -17.73 23.49
N PRO A 226 20.02 -17.06 22.35
CA PRO A 226 20.42 -15.65 22.33
C PRO A 226 19.39 -14.78 23.05
N ALA A 227 19.85 -13.78 23.80
CA ALA A 227 18.99 -12.80 24.44
C ALA A 227 18.18 -12.05 23.37
N ASN A 228 16.86 -12.04 23.52
CA ASN A 228 15.90 -11.47 22.57
C ASN A 228 15.30 -10.16 23.12
N ASP A 229 16.18 -9.30 23.64
CA ASP A 229 15.76 -8.12 24.39
C ASP A 229 15.44 -6.94 23.47
N ASP A 230 16.05 -6.84 22.26
CA ASP A 230 15.91 -5.62 21.43
C ASP A 230 15.99 -5.78 19.89
N CYS A 231 16.01 -7.01 19.32
CA CYS A 231 16.27 -7.19 17.88
C CYS A 231 15.50 -8.31 17.15
N GLY A 232 14.30 -8.69 17.61
CA GLY A 232 13.51 -9.75 16.97
C GLY A 232 11.99 -9.47 16.95
N PRO A 233 11.23 -10.23 16.15
CA PRO A 233 9.77 -10.07 15.99
C PRO A 233 8.96 -10.33 17.27
N CYS A 234 9.59 -10.78 18.37
CA CYS A 234 8.94 -11.11 19.63
C CYS A 234 9.76 -10.62 20.84
N PRO A 235 9.80 -9.31 21.13
CA PRO A 235 10.55 -8.79 22.28
C PRO A 235 10.02 -9.39 23.60
N GLY A 236 10.92 -9.92 24.42
CA GLY A 236 10.61 -10.47 25.75
C GLY A 236 10.12 -11.93 25.79
N ALA A 237 10.09 -12.64 24.66
CA ALA A 237 9.75 -14.07 24.61
C ALA A 237 11.01 -14.96 24.53
N THR A 238 11.00 -16.09 25.25
CA THR A 238 12.05 -17.12 25.16
C THR A 238 11.97 -17.81 23.80
N LEU A 239 13.07 -17.78 23.03
CA LEU A 239 13.13 -18.40 21.71
C LEU A 239 13.13 -19.93 21.82
N VAL A 240 12.41 -20.58 20.90
CA VAL A 240 12.30 -22.04 20.79
C VAL A 240 13.03 -22.50 19.52
N PRO A 241 13.77 -23.62 19.54
CA PRO A 241 14.41 -24.14 18.33
C PRO A 241 13.36 -24.68 17.33
N VAL A 242 13.43 -24.21 16.09
CA VAL A 242 12.57 -24.62 14.96
C VAL A 242 13.46 -25.19 13.86
N VAL A 243 13.13 -26.36 13.33
CA VAL A 243 13.88 -27.00 12.23
C VAL A 243 13.18 -26.72 10.91
N TYR A 244 13.88 -26.09 9.96
CA TYR A 244 13.40 -25.84 8.61
C TYR A 244 14.47 -26.27 7.60
N ASP A 245 14.10 -27.10 6.62
CA ASP A 245 15.02 -27.69 5.62
C ASP A 245 16.28 -28.35 6.21
N GLY A 246 16.13 -29.01 7.36
CA GLY A 246 17.25 -29.67 8.06
C GLY A 246 18.21 -28.72 8.78
N VAL A 247 17.90 -27.42 8.81
CA VAL A 247 18.65 -26.38 9.54
C VAL A 247 17.84 -25.93 10.76
N THR A 248 18.47 -25.85 11.92
CA THR A 248 17.83 -25.38 13.16
C THR A 248 17.98 -23.87 13.33
N TYR A 249 16.86 -23.18 13.51
CA TYR A 249 16.75 -21.74 13.76
C TYR A 249 16.15 -21.48 15.13
N TRP A 250 16.41 -20.31 15.71
CA TRP A 250 15.70 -19.83 16.89
C TRP A 250 14.49 -19.01 16.45
N GLY A 251 13.29 -19.50 16.78
CA GLY A 251 12.03 -18.85 16.43
C GLY A 251 11.21 -18.47 17.67
N CYS A 252 10.15 -17.72 17.46
CA CYS A 252 9.13 -17.53 18.49
C CYS A 252 8.24 -18.78 18.59
N PRO A 253 7.72 -19.13 19.78
CA PRO A 253 6.69 -20.16 19.91
C PRO A 253 5.42 -19.81 19.12
#